data_AF-A0A756I8L7-F1
#
_entry.id   AF-A0A756I8L7-F1
#
_cell.length_a   1.000
_cell.length_b   1.000
_cell.length_c   1.000
_cell.angle_alpha   90.00
_cell.angle_beta   90.00
_cell.angle_gamma   90.00
#
_symmetry.space_group_name_H-M   'P 1'
#
loop_
_entity.id
_entity.type
_entity.pdbx_description
1 polymer ?
#
loop_
_entity_poly.entity_id
_entity_poly.type
_entity_poly.pdbx_seq_one_letter_code
_entity_poly.pdbx_strand_id
1 'polypeptide(L)'
;MPQNEFVERAREYFFRHHRYTEEDLESDYQAELRNYRDDTWEAPQRAARLSAAVKRYKTYEMLYFFFLIADEAGLDYTPLVVKRLCAHLFDRQGSQNIIVDIFGQKGRMHRSRDSAPDIIAAVAERYRQQADDHWQTVLKNIGRVKQDYRKNQNRQKDAGD
;
A
#
# COMPACT_ATOMS: atom_id res chain seq x y z
N MET A 1 14.93 21.63 -8.44
CA MET A 1 14.35 20.75 -9.48
C MET A 1 12.90 21.15 -9.66
N PRO A 2 12.39 21.22 -10.90
CA PRO A 2 10.96 21.38 -11.14
C PRO A 2 10.18 20.23 -10.48
N GLN A 3 9.02 20.55 -9.94
CA GLN A 3 8.23 19.64 -9.10
C GLN A 3 7.83 18.35 -9.84
N ASN A 4 7.59 18.46 -11.15
CA ASN A 4 7.24 17.32 -12.00
C ASN A 4 8.38 16.30 -12.12
N GLU A 5 9.63 16.76 -12.22
CA GLU A 5 10.81 15.88 -12.31
C GLU A 5 11.05 15.10 -11.01
N PHE A 6 10.72 15.69 -9.85
CA PHE A 6 10.81 14.99 -8.57
C PHE A 6 9.77 13.88 -8.47
N VAL A 7 8.51 14.17 -8.82
CA VAL A 7 7.42 13.19 -8.78
C VAL A 7 7.74 11.99 -9.67
N GLU A 8 8.24 12.22 -10.88
CA GLU A 8 8.64 11.13 -11.79
C GLU A 8 9.75 10.26 -11.21
N ARG A 9 10.78 10.87 -10.59
CA ARG A 9 11.85 10.11 -9.94
C ARG A 9 11.35 9.31 -8.74
N ALA A 10 10.47 9.89 -7.93
CA ALA A 10 9.83 9.19 -6.82
C ALA A 10 8.96 8.03 -7.31
N ARG A 11 8.23 8.23 -8.41
CA ARG A 11 7.40 7.22 -9.08
C ARG A 11 8.25 6.06 -9.61
N GLU A 12 9.33 6.35 -10.33
CA GLU A 12 10.27 5.35 -10.85
C GLU A 12 10.90 4.54 -9.69
N TYR A 13 11.35 5.22 -8.65
CA TYR A 13 11.93 4.58 -7.47
C TYR A 13 10.91 3.68 -6.75
N PHE A 14 9.67 4.15 -6.58
CA PHE A 14 8.58 3.37 -5.98
C PHE A 14 8.32 2.07 -6.74
N PHE A 15 8.15 2.12 -8.06
CA PHE A 15 7.91 0.91 -8.85
C PHE A 15 9.12 -0.02 -8.91
N ARG A 16 10.34 0.50 -8.80
CA ARG A 16 11.54 -0.33 -8.78
C ARG A 16 11.74 -1.05 -7.45
N HIS A 17 11.46 -0.41 -6.32
CA HIS A 17 11.88 -0.89 -5.00
C HIS A 17 10.74 -1.32 -4.07
N HIS A 18 9.54 -0.80 -4.29
CA HIS A 18 8.38 -1.02 -3.39
C HIS A 18 7.19 -1.70 -4.08
N ARG A 19 7.35 -2.15 -5.33
CA ARG A 19 6.29 -2.85 -6.08
C ARG A 19 5.79 -4.07 -5.32
N TYR A 20 4.48 -4.13 -5.12
CA TYR A 20 3.80 -5.26 -4.51
C TYR A 20 2.35 -5.33 -5.00
N THR A 21 2.09 -6.07 -6.07
CA THR A 21 0.80 -6.12 -6.76
C THR A 21 -0.15 -7.18 -6.16
N GLU A 22 -1.35 -7.28 -6.72
CA GLU A 22 -2.29 -8.34 -6.34
C GLU A 22 -1.70 -9.73 -6.60
N GLU A 23 -0.95 -9.91 -7.70
CA GLU A 23 -0.28 -11.19 -8.00
C GLU A 23 0.78 -11.54 -6.95
N ASP A 24 1.49 -10.55 -6.40
CA ASP A 24 2.46 -10.77 -5.33
C ASP A 24 1.76 -11.22 -4.04
N LEU A 25 0.61 -10.60 -3.72
CA LEU A 25 -0.23 -11.03 -2.59
C LEU A 25 -0.75 -12.46 -2.79
N GLU A 26 -1.25 -12.79 -3.97
CA GLU A 26 -1.72 -14.14 -4.30
C GLU A 26 -0.59 -15.17 -4.18
N SER A 27 0.60 -14.86 -4.70
CA SER A 27 1.78 -15.70 -4.63
C SER A 27 2.21 -15.99 -3.19
N ASP A 28 2.22 -14.97 -2.31
CA ASP A 28 2.53 -15.14 -0.88
C ASP A 28 1.50 -16.06 -0.19
N TYR A 29 0.21 -15.90 -0.49
CA TYR A 29 -0.84 -16.78 0.03
C TYR A 29 -0.69 -18.22 -0.48
N GLN A 30 -0.35 -18.42 -1.75
CA GLN A 30 -0.10 -19.74 -2.33
C GLN A 30 1.17 -20.40 -1.78
N ALA A 31 2.22 -19.64 -1.49
CA ALA A 31 3.42 -20.15 -0.85
C ALA A 31 3.12 -20.75 0.54
N GLU A 32 2.24 -20.10 1.33
CA GLU A 32 1.80 -20.64 2.61
C GLU A 32 0.93 -21.91 2.48
N LEU A 33 0.32 -22.18 1.32
CA LEU A 33 -0.34 -23.47 1.05
C LEU A 33 0.66 -24.56 0.71
N ARG A 34 1.65 -24.25 -0.14
CA ARG A 34 2.65 -25.22 -0.62
C ARG A 34 3.60 -25.68 0.47
N ASN A 35 3.97 -24.77 1.36
CA ASN A 35 4.93 -25.04 2.44
C ASN A 35 4.26 -25.52 3.74
N TYR A 36 2.95 -25.73 3.73
CA TYR A 36 2.21 -26.18 4.90
C TYR A 36 2.61 -27.61 5.27
N ARG A 37 2.91 -27.85 6.56
CA ARG A 37 3.12 -29.18 7.11
C ARG A 37 2.40 -29.32 8.45
N ASP A 38 1.64 -30.41 8.62
CA ASP A 38 0.85 -30.69 9.83
C ASP A 38 1.71 -31.06 11.05
N ASP A 39 2.94 -31.54 10.82
CA ASP A 39 3.89 -31.96 11.86
C ASP A 39 4.59 -30.78 12.56
N THR A 40 4.64 -29.61 11.92
CA THR A 40 5.18 -28.37 12.48
C THR A 40 4.05 -27.44 12.93
N TRP A 41 4.00 -27.13 14.22
CA TRP A 41 3.03 -26.19 14.82
C TRP A 41 3.28 -24.73 14.36
N GLU A 42 2.99 -24.43 13.08
CA GLU A 42 3.29 -23.15 12.43
C GLU A 42 2.11 -22.17 12.33
N ALA A 43 0.91 -22.57 12.76
CA ALA A 43 -0.31 -21.79 12.52
C ALA A 43 -0.23 -20.29 12.94
N PRO A 44 0.35 -19.93 14.10
CA PRO A 44 0.51 -18.52 14.47
C PRO A 44 1.49 -17.76 13.56
N GLN A 45 2.60 -18.39 13.16
CA GLN A 45 3.61 -17.77 12.30
C GLN A 45 3.06 -17.56 10.88
N ARG A 46 2.35 -18.55 10.36
CA ARG A 46 1.61 -18.46 9.09
C ARG A 46 0.62 -17.29 9.10
N ALA A 47 -0.19 -17.18 10.14
CA ALA A 47 -1.12 -16.06 10.29
C ALA A 47 -0.41 -14.69 10.32
N ALA A 48 0.77 -14.62 10.96
CA ALA A 48 1.59 -13.42 10.98
C ALA A 48 2.14 -13.07 9.59
N ARG A 49 2.65 -14.06 8.83
CA ARG A 49 3.17 -13.88 7.46
C ARG A 49 2.07 -13.40 6.50
N LEU A 50 0.89 -14.04 6.52
CA LEU A 50 -0.27 -13.61 5.73
C LEU A 50 -0.74 -12.20 6.11
N SER A 51 -0.75 -11.88 7.40
CA SER A 51 -1.06 -10.52 7.87
C SER A 51 -0.03 -9.50 7.40
N ALA A 52 1.24 -9.86 7.35
CA ALA A 52 2.30 -9.01 6.82
C ALA A 52 2.14 -8.79 5.32
N ALA A 53 1.83 -9.82 4.53
CA ALA A 53 1.54 -9.71 3.10
C ALA A 53 0.38 -8.73 2.82
N VAL A 54 -0.74 -8.86 3.54
CA VAL A 54 -1.87 -7.92 3.43
C VAL A 54 -1.46 -6.48 3.78
N LYS A 55 -0.62 -6.29 4.82
CA LYS A 55 -0.11 -4.96 5.19
C LYS A 55 0.78 -4.37 4.09
N ARG A 56 1.63 -5.16 3.45
CA ARG A 56 2.48 -4.74 2.32
C ARG A 56 1.62 -4.29 1.14
N TYR A 57 0.67 -5.13 0.73
CA TYR A 57 -0.26 -4.80 -0.37
C TYR A 57 -1.02 -3.49 -0.10
N LYS A 58 -1.62 -3.36 1.08
CA LYS A 58 -2.33 -2.13 1.48
C LYS A 58 -1.41 -0.90 1.50
N THR A 59 -0.15 -1.06 1.88
CA THR A 59 0.82 0.04 1.90
C THR A 59 1.22 0.46 0.49
N TYR A 60 1.47 -0.52 -0.38
CA TYR A 60 1.75 -0.29 -1.79
C TYR A 60 0.60 0.47 -2.46
N GLU A 61 -0.63 -0.05 -2.37
CA GLU A 61 -1.80 0.53 -3.04
C GLU A 61 -2.13 1.94 -2.56
N MET A 62 -1.95 2.20 -1.26
CA MET A 62 -2.14 3.53 -0.68
C MET A 62 -1.11 4.54 -1.20
N LEU A 63 0.15 4.12 -1.39
CA LEU A 63 1.19 5.00 -1.93
C LEU A 63 1.08 5.15 -3.45
N TYR A 64 0.68 4.08 -4.14
CA TYR A 64 0.39 4.09 -5.57
C TYR A 64 -0.69 5.12 -5.92
N PHE A 65 -1.72 5.25 -5.08
CA PHE A 65 -2.78 6.24 -5.27
C PHE A 65 -2.24 7.68 -5.43
N PHE A 66 -1.21 8.07 -4.70
CA PHE A 66 -0.63 9.42 -4.85
C PHE A 66 -0.05 9.65 -6.24
N PHE A 67 0.50 8.61 -6.87
CA PHE A 67 1.03 8.71 -8.22
C PHE A 67 -0.07 8.79 -9.29
N LEU A 68 -1.28 8.28 -9.00
CA LEU A 68 -2.46 8.43 -9.87
C LEU A 68 -2.95 9.88 -9.91
N ILE A 69 -2.89 10.57 -8.77
CA ILE A 69 -3.39 11.95 -8.65
C ILE A 69 -2.28 13.00 -8.76
N ALA A 70 -1.02 12.59 -8.88
CA ALA A 70 0.13 13.49 -8.71
C ALA A 70 0.12 14.67 -9.67
N ASP A 71 -0.11 14.38 -10.95
CA ASP A 71 -0.02 15.36 -12.03
C ASP A 71 -1.13 16.41 -11.91
N GLU A 72 -2.35 15.98 -11.56
CA GLU A 72 -3.52 16.88 -11.40
C GLU A 72 -3.53 17.65 -10.06
N ALA A 73 -2.99 17.04 -9.01
CA ALA A 73 -3.00 17.63 -7.68
C ALA A 73 -1.92 18.72 -7.56
N GLY A 74 -0.82 18.59 -8.30
CA GLY A 74 0.24 19.61 -8.35
C GLY A 74 0.90 19.87 -6.98
N LEU A 75 0.90 18.88 -6.09
CA LEU A 75 1.37 19.02 -4.71
C LEU A 75 2.86 18.76 -4.56
N ASP A 76 3.48 19.46 -3.63
CA ASP A 76 4.85 19.21 -3.22
C ASP A 76 4.84 18.06 -2.22
N TYR A 77 4.88 16.85 -2.79
CA TYR A 77 4.80 15.55 -2.11
C TYR A 77 5.98 15.27 -1.18
N THR A 78 6.16 16.10 -0.16
CA THR A 78 7.07 15.84 0.95
C THR A 78 6.53 14.71 1.84
N PRO A 79 7.38 14.03 2.63
CA PRO A 79 6.93 12.96 3.52
C PRO A 79 5.81 13.39 4.47
N LEU A 80 5.80 14.65 4.92
CA LEU A 80 4.76 15.18 5.79
C LEU A 80 3.42 15.37 5.08
N VAL A 81 3.45 15.84 3.82
CA VAL A 81 2.24 16.01 2.99
C VAL A 81 1.62 14.64 2.73
N VAL A 82 2.41 13.68 2.25
CA VAL A 82 1.97 12.31 1.98
C VAL A 82 1.39 11.68 3.24
N LYS A 83 2.09 11.76 4.38
CA LYS A 83 1.59 11.21 5.66
C LYS A 83 0.24 11.80 6.07
N ARG A 84 0.08 13.12 5.95
CA ARG A 84 -1.17 13.81 6.28
C ARG A 84 -2.28 13.36 5.36
N LEU A 85 -2.05 13.33 4.04
CA LEU A 85 -3.04 12.85 3.09
C LEU A 85 -3.39 11.37 3.31
N CYS A 86 -2.44 10.51 3.69
CA CYS A 86 -2.76 9.12 4.04
C CYS A 86 -3.83 9.07 5.15
N ALA A 87 -3.65 9.89 6.19
CA ALA A 87 -4.57 9.94 7.32
C ALA A 87 -5.96 10.42 6.90
N HIS A 88 -6.03 11.42 6.03
CA HIS A 88 -7.31 12.00 5.60
C HIS A 88 -8.04 11.18 4.53
N LEU A 89 -7.31 10.50 3.63
CA LEU A 89 -7.90 9.75 2.51
C LEU A 89 -8.22 8.29 2.87
N PHE A 90 -7.44 7.68 3.77
CA PHE A 90 -7.52 6.24 4.03
C PHE A 90 -7.68 5.88 5.51
N ASP A 91 -7.83 6.88 6.38
CA ASP A 91 -7.83 6.73 7.85
C ASP A 91 -6.61 5.94 8.36
N ARG A 92 -5.46 6.16 7.70
CA ARG A 92 -4.23 5.39 7.89
C ARG A 92 -3.01 6.28 7.85
N GLN A 93 -2.04 6.05 8.74
CA GLN A 93 -0.82 6.86 8.78
C GLN A 93 0.22 6.52 7.70
N GLY A 94 0.13 5.31 7.12
CA GLY A 94 1.15 4.78 6.24
C GLY A 94 2.45 4.39 6.95
N SER A 95 3.38 3.79 6.21
CA SER A 95 4.71 3.43 6.73
C SER A 95 5.64 4.64 6.62
N GLN A 96 6.02 5.22 7.77
CA GLN A 96 6.93 6.38 7.81
C GLN A 96 8.24 6.11 7.07
N ASN A 97 8.82 4.93 7.26
CA ASN A 97 10.10 4.57 6.64
C ASN A 97 9.98 4.53 5.11
N ILE A 98 8.91 3.93 4.58
CA ILE A 98 8.67 3.84 3.13
C ILE A 98 8.35 5.22 2.55
N ILE A 99 7.53 6.02 3.25
CA ILE A 99 7.20 7.38 2.83
C ILE A 99 8.47 8.24 2.74
N VAL A 100 9.35 8.18 3.74
CA VAL A 100 10.62 8.91 3.72
C VAL A 100 11.57 8.40 2.64
N ASP A 101 11.60 7.09 2.40
CA ASP A 101 12.45 6.50 1.36
C ASP A 101 12.06 6.96 -0.05
N ILE A 102 10.75 7.04 -0.33
CA ILE A 102 10.24 7.43 -1.65
C ILE A 102 10.24 8.96 -1.83
N PHE A 103 9.72 9.68 -0.83
CA PHE A 103 9.41 11.11 -0.95
C PHE A 103 10.44 12.02 -0.26
N GLY A 104 11.45 11.44 0.41
CA GLY A 104 12.51 12.18 1.08
C GLY A 104 13.48 12.83 0.10
N GLN A 105 13.89 14.06 0.41
CA GLN A 105 14.92 14.78 -0.35
C GLN A 105 16.06 15.17 0.61
N LYS A 106 17.27 14.68 0.33
CA LYS A 106 18.47 15.07 1.11
C LYS A 106 18.73 16.58 0.97
N GLY A 107 19.05 17.24 2.08
CA GLY A 107 19.39 18.66 2.11
C GLY A 107 18.18 19.61 2.00
N ARG A 108 16.95 19.08 2.00
CA ARG A 108 15.75 19.93 2.01
C ARG A 108 15.56 20.59 3.38
N MET A 109 15.72 21.91 3.41
CA MET A 109 15.54 22.73 4.63
C MET A 109 14.14 23.33 4.75
N HIS A 110 13.42 23.51 3.65
CA HIS A 110 12.14 24.21 3.65
C HIS A 110 10.93 23.28 3.82
N ARG A 111 10.01 23.69 4.70
CA ARG A 111 8.71 23.06 4.89
C ARG A 111 7.79 23.38 3.71
N SER A 112 7.15 22.36 3.17
CA SER A 112 6.13 22.52 2.12
C SER A 112 4.94 23.34 2.62
N ARG A 113 4.48 24.30 1.81
CA ARG A 113 3.23 25.03 2.07
C ARG A 113 2.03 24.09 2.04
N ASP A 114 2.06 23.09 1.16
CA ASP A 114 0.99 22.09 1.01
C ASP A 114 0.84 21.18 2.23
N SER A 115 1.78 21.25 3.17
CA SER A 115 1.60 20.60 4.47
C SER A 115 0.56 21.31 5.35
N ALA A 116 0.06 22.50 5.00
CA ALA A 116 -0.90 23.24 5.81
C ALA A 116 -2.24 22.46 5.98
N PRO A 117 -2.85 22.43 7.18
CA PRO A 117 -4.04 21.61 7.43
C PRO A 117 -5.24 21.90 6.52
N ASP A 118 -5.45 23.16 6.17
CA ASP A 118 -6.49 23.63 5.25
C ASP A 118 -6.27 23.13 3.82
N ILE A 119 -5.02 23.17 3.33
CA ILE A 119 -4.66 22.62 2.01
C ILE A 119 -4.86 21.11 2.00
N ILE A 120 -4.38 20.41 3.04
CA ILE A 120 -4.56 18.95 3.18
C ILE A 120 -6.05 18.59 3.17
N ALA A 121 -6.88 19.31 3.91
CA ALA A 121 -8.32 19.07 3.96
C ALA A 121 -8.98 19.30 2.59
N ALA A 122 -8.61 20.38 1.89
CA ALA A 122 -9.16 20.68 0.57
C ALA A 122 -8.77 19.62 -0.47
N VAL A 123 -7.51 19.17 -0.48
CA VAL A 123 -7.05 18.07 -1.34
C VAL A 123 -7.78 16.78 -1.00
N ALA A 124 -7.88 16.45 0.30
CA ALA A 124 -8.54 15.23 0.73
C ALA A 124 -10.03 15.22 0.37
N GLU A 125 -10.71 16.37 0.45
CA GLU A 125 -12.09 16.51 -0.03
C GLU A 125 -12.17 16.27 -1.54
N ARG A 126 -11.30 16.92 -2.32
CA ARG A 126 -11.28 16.81 -3.78
C ARG A 126 -11.11 15.37 -4.27
N TYR A 127 -10.26 14.59 -3.62
CA TYR A 127 -9.93 13.23 -4.04
C TYR A 127 -10.63 12.13 -3.23
N ARG A 128 -11.57 12.49 -2.33
CA ARG A 128 -12.23 11.54 -1.42
C ARG A 128 -12.88 10.38 -2.17
N GLN A 129 -13.72 10.68 -3.16
CA GLN A 129 -14.44 9.65 -3.90
C GLN A 129 -13.48 8.69 -4.64
N GLN A 130 -12.44 9.24 -5.28
CA GLN A 130 -11.44 8.42 -5.99
C GLN A 130 -10.65 7.53 -5.01
N ALA A 131 -10.30 8.06 -3.83
CA ALA A 131 -9.61 7.31 -2.79
C ALA A 131 -10.51 6.20 -2.22
N ASP A 132 -11.79 6.48 -2.00
CA ASP A 132 -12.77 5.49 -1.55
C ASP A 132 -12.95 4.38 -2.57
N ASP A 133 -13.15 4.71 -3.85
CA ASP A 133 -13.32 3.72 -4.93
C ASP A 133 -12.07 2.84 -5.10
N HIS A 134 -10.89 3.45 -5.05
CA HIS A 134 -9.60 2.76 -5.05
C HIS A 134 -9.52 1.81 -3.85
N TRP A 135 -9.81 2.31 -2.65
CA TRP A 135 -9.69 1.52 -1.43
C TRP A 135 -10.69 0.37 -1.36
N GLN A 136 -11.93 0.55 -1.83
CA GLN A 136 -12.89 -0.54 -1.95
C GLN A 136 -12.40 -1.64 -2.90
N THR A 137 -11.77 -1.26 -4.01
CA THR A 137 -11.14 -2.21 -4.94
C THR A 137 -10.03 -3.00 -4.26
N VAL A 138 -9.14 -2.34 -3.53
CA VAL A 138 -8.08 -2.98 -2.73
C VAL A 138 -8.66 -3.98 -1.72
N LEU A 139 -9.72 -3.61 -1.01
CA LEU A 139 -10.38 -4.49 -0.04
C LEU A 139 -11.04 -5.70 -0.70
N LYS A 140 -11.67 -5.51 -1.87
CA LYS A 140 -12.27 -6.58 -2.66
C LYS A 140 -11.21 -7.58 -3.13
N ASN A 141 -10.08 -7.10 -3.64
CA ASN A 141 -8.94 -7.93 -4.05
C ASN A 141 -8.43 -8.78 -2.89
N ILE A 142 -8.16 -8.18 -1.73
CA ILE A 142 -7.77 -8.92 -0.51
C ILE A 142 -8.82 -9.97 -0.13
N GLY A 143 -10.10 -9.62 -0.23
CA GLY A 143 -11.21 -10.54 0.03
C GLY A 143 -11.18 -11.76 -0.89
N ARG A 144 -10.98 -11.54 -2.20
CA ARG A 144 -10.85 -12.58 -3.23
C ARG A 144 -9.69 -13.52 -2.90
N VAL A 145 -8.48 -12.98 -2.70
CA VAL A 145 -7.28 -13.78 -2.39
C VAL A 145 -7.47 -14.64 -1.14
N LYS A 146 -8.05 -14.06 -0.07
CA LYS A 146 -8.34 -14.80 1.17
C LYS A 146 -9.38 -15.90 0.95
N GLN A 147 -10.40 -15.65 0.14
CA GLN A 147 -11.44 -16.63 -0.15
C GLN A 147 -10.85 -17.82 -0.93
N ASP A 148 -10.06 -17.55 -1.96
CA ASP A 148 -9.45 -18.61 -2.79
C ASP A 148 -8.45 -19.43 -2.00
N TYR A 149 -7.66 -18.78 -1.16
CA TYR A 149 -6.80 -19.47 -0.19
C TYR A 149 -7.59 -20.42 0.71
N ARG A 150 -8.70 -19.98 1.32
CA ARG A 150 -9.55 -20.85 2.17
C ARG A 150 -10.15 -22.01 1.40
N LYS A 151 -10.64 -21.79 0.18
CA LYS A 151 -11.16 -22.86 -0.69
C LYS A 151 -10.08 -23.92 -0.96
N ASN A 152 -8.85 -23.48 -1.23
CA ASN A 152 -7.73 -24.38 -1.50
C ASN A 152 -7.27 -25.13 -0.24
N GLN A 153 -7.30 -24.49 0.94
CA GLN A 153 -7.05 -25.18 2.22
C GLN A 153 -8.05 -26.31 2.46
N ASN A 154 -9.34 -26.09 2.21
CA ASN A 154 -10.37 -27.12 2.40
C ASN A 154 -10.17 -28.28 1.43
N ARG A 155 -9.91 -27.99 0.14
CA ARG A 155 -9.63 -29.03 -0.87
C ARG A 155 -8.42 -29.90 -0.52
N GLN A 156 -7.36 -29.33 0.05
CA GLN A 156 -6.19 -30.11 0.47
C GLN A 156 -6.50 -31.03 1.65
N LYS A 157 -7.40 -30.63 2.56
CA LYS A 157 -7.86 -31.48 3.65
C LYS A 157 -8.71 -32.63 3.13
N ASP A 158 -9.65 -32.34 2.24
CA ASP A 158 -10.57 -33.34 1.67
C ASP A 158 -9.86 -34.39 0.78
N ALA A 159 -8.64 -34.09 0.29
CA ALA A 159 -7.84 -34.98 -0.55
C ALA A 159 -6.76 -35.76 0.23
N GLY A 160 -6.60 -35.48 1.53
CA GLY A 160 -5.63 -36.14 2.42
C GLY A 160 -6.22 -37.21 3.34
N ASP A 161 -7.55 -37.39 3.32
CA ASP A 161 -8.30 -38.53 3.87
C ASP A 161 -8.54 -39.61 2.79
#